data_AF-A0A4U6X5W9-F1
#
_entry.id   AF-A0A4U6X5W9-F1
#
_cell.length_a   1.000
_cell.length_b   1.000
_cell.length_c   1.000
_cell.angle_alpha   90.00
_cell.angle_beta   90.00
_cell.angle_gamma   90.00
#
_symmetry.space_group_name_H-M   'P 1'
#
loop_
_entity.id
_entity.type
_entity.pdbx_description
1 polymer ?
#
loop_
_entity_poly.entity_id
_entity_poly.type
_entity_poly.pdbx_seq_one_letter_code
_entity_poly.pdbx_strand_id
1 'polypeptide(L)'
;MYAADCDTVISNPALFATPTTITTSLHFRIRPSSSLFDSHTLSDKKHSNMIENDSKYFCLSGDIPIGGPSTWHIVDWDQRRIVSVTMDGEQDDDSLAIEHFSRHSSQLSPDIYRIHVSQTGEIISTYTDSKNDQTCCVHYLSPHEAIIPEGIQTVRRNELEELGRLGPDVDLVAYHPCTKGSTKKAVFKYYFLWQYAQISWKEMNLWLRLPRHPNIVPFDRVVVDEIKGCVVGFTSSYVPGGNLEENRSRVFRLRWLQQLLSVVDELNLEYGIAHQDIAPRNLLVDESTDSVMLFDFNFAARINHPSSPGEGESYLEDRNDIKGVTFTAYEIITQDNSLRSMPHEDQNLDSLGREWVKHSEVKLDHPVAAYQLMLQEWRERRAADLRPVNSRDMSRAIDWPSRPKPPQGTISLKNAQGQMSQITFEKWDERRQDVLKRGDKVLSWERLPQRLLDNGTRVLSSGEVINC
;
A
#
# COMPACT_ATOMS: atom_id res chain seq x y z
N MET A 1 -38.86 18.41 -43.46
CA MET A 1 -37.55 19.00 -43.10
C MET A 1 -37.67 19.33 -41.62
N TYR A 2 -37.01 18.52 -40.80
CA TYR A 2 -37.44 18.15 -39.45
C TYR A 2 -37.09 19.18 -38.38
N ALA A 3 -38.08 19.46 -37.52
CA ALA A 3 -37.94 19.95 -36.15
C ALA A 3 -38.99 19.20 -35.31
N ALA A 4 -38.58 18.56 -34.21
CA ALA A 4 -39.40 17.98 -33.14
C ALA A 4 -38.43 17.71 -31.98
N ASP A 5 -38.50 18.49 -30.92
CA ASP A 5 -39.24 18.24 -29.66
C ASP A 5 -38.38 17.51 -28.62
N CYS A 6 -37.97 18.26 -27.60
CA CYS A 6 -37.39 17.77 -26.36
C CYS A 6 -38.53 17.57 -25.35
N ASP A 7 -38.72 16.33 -24.93
CA ASP A 7 -39.60 15.99 -23.81
C ASP A 7 -38.83 15.80 -22.51
N THR A 8 -39.53 16.23 -21.47
CA THR A 8 -39.21 16.32 -20.03
C THR A 8 -39.00 14.95 -19.37
N VAL A 9 -38.03 14.83 -18.45
CA VAL A 9 -38.11 13.85 -17.33
C VAL A 9 -37.71 14.52 -16.01
N ILE A 10 -38.58 14.31 -15.02
CA ILE A 10 -38.67 14.87 -13.68
C ILE A 10 -37.92 13.98 -12.68
N SER A 11 -37.07 14.60 -11.83
CA SER A 11 -36.64 14.34 -10.43
C SER A 11 -36.64 12.90 -9.85
N ASN A 12 -35.71 12.39 -9.03
CA ASN A 12 -34.96 12.93 -7.86
C ASN A 12 -34.07 11.78 -7.26
N PRO A 13 -33.32 11.89 -6.14
CA PRO A 13 -32.11 12.67 -5.82
C PRO A 13 -30.94 11.82 -5.21
N ALA A 14 -29.85 12.54 -4.85
CA ALA A 14 -28.86 12.24 -3.79
C ALA A 14 -27.56 11.49 -4.17
N LEU A 15 -26.62 12.23 -4.77
CA LEU A 15 -25.18 12.04 -4.59
C LEU A 15 -24.56 13.36 -4.12
N PHE A 16 -23.80 13.23 -3.03
CA PHE A 16 -23.01 14.19 -2.25
C PHE A 16 -22.78 15.59 -2.83
N ALA A 17 -23.37 16.58 -2.13
CA ALA A 17 -22.88 17.95 -2.12
C ALA A 17 -21.66 18.04 -1.18
N THR A 18 -20.51 18.46 -1.72
CA THR A 18 -19.43 19.10 -0.97
C THR A 18 -19.53 20.62 -1.16
N PRO A 19 -19.12 21.46 -0.20
CA PRO A 19 -19.35 22.89 -0.29
C PRO A 19 -18.45 23.52 -1.37
N THR A 20 -19.12 24.25 -2.25
CA THR A 20 -18.60 25.05 -3.35
C THR A 20 -17.48 25.98 -2.89
N THR A 21 -16.24 25.72 -3.33
CA THR A 21 -15.16 26.72 -3.27
C THR A 21 -15.23 27.55 -4.55
N ILE A 22 -15.54 28.84 -4.41
CA ILE A 22 -15.61 29.81 -5.49
C ILE A 22 -14.22 29.97 -6.10
N THR A 23 -14.01 29.39 -7.29
CA THR A 23 -12.78 29.54 -8.07
C THR A 23 -12.89 30.82 -8.91
N THR A 24 -12.12 31.84 -8.57
CA THR A 24 -11.83 32.95 -9.50
C THR A 24 -10.65 32.54 -10.38
N SER A 25 -10.95 32.17 -11.63
CA SER A 25 -10.11 32.24 -12.83
C SER A 25 -8.58 32.28 -12.62
N LEU A 26 -7.97 31.11 -12.40
CA LEU A 26 -6.65 30.73 -12.91
C LEU A 26 -6.75 29.25 -13.26
N HIS A 27 -6.61 28.91 -14.54
CA HIS A 27 -6.66 27.54 -15.04
C HIS A 27 -5.41 26.77 -14.59
N PHE A 28 -5.46 26.19 -13.39
CA PHE A 28 -4.56 25.11 -12.97
C PHE A 28 -5.41 23.86 -12.72
N ARG A 29 -5.13 22.78 -13.46
CA ARG A 29 -5.67 21.45 -13.17
C ARG A 29 -4.64 20.71 -12.32
N ILE A 30 -4.88 20.60 -11.03
CA ILE A 30 -4.18 19.63 -10.18
C ILE A 30 -4.93 18.31 -10.36
N ARG A 31 -4.30 17.32 -11.01
CA ARG A 31 -4.82 15.96 -11.08
C ARG A 31 -4.04 15.06 -10.10
N PRO A 32 -4.71 14.41 -9.13
CA PRO A 32 -4.19 13.17 -8.55
C PRO A 32 -4.13 12.13 -9.66
N SER A 33 -3.05 11.34 -9.78
CA SER A 33 -3.04 10.22 -10.73
C SER A 33 -4.06 9.17 -10.29
N SER A 34 -4.75 8.59 -11.27
CA SER A 34 -5.88 7.66 -11.07
C SER A 34 -5.46 6.19 -10.97
N SER A 35 -4.17 5.88 -10.86
CA SER A 35 -3.67 4.50 -10.69
C SER A 35 -3.43 4.18 -9.21
N LEU A 36 -4.51 4.15 -8.42
CA LEU A 36 -4.48 3.60 -7.07
C LEU A 36 -4.86 2.12 -7.17
N PHE A 37 -3.82 1.28 -7.24
CA PHE A 37 -3.86 -0.18 -7.15
C PHE A 37 -4.48 -0.92 -8.34
N ASP A 38 -3.67 -1.20 -9.34
CA ASP A 38 -3.82 -2.43 -10.13
C ASP A 38 -2.73 -3.43 -9.67
N SER A 39 -3.17 -4.59 -9.18
CA SER A 39 -2.26 -5.73 -8.99
C SER A 39 -1.94 -6.30 -10.35
N HIS A 40 -0.82 -5.87 -10.95
CA HIS A 40 -0.36 -6.41 -12.22
C HIS A 40 0.42 -7.71 -12.05
N THR A 41 0.08 -8.63 -12.94
CA THR A 41 0.63 -9.96 -13.12
C THR A 41 2.05 -9.92 -13.65
N LEU A 42 2.96 -10.65 -13.00
CA LEU A 42 4.32 -10.85 -13.52
C LEU A 42 4.60 -12.31 -13.87
N SER A 43 5.16 -12.45 -15.07
CA SER A 43 5.75 -13.66 -15.62
C SER A 43 7.18 -13.84 -15.09
N ASP A 44 7.50 -15.09 -14.74
CA ASP A 44 8.84 -15.69 -14.57
C ASP A 44 10.01 -14.74 -14.36
N LYS A 45 10.50 -14.67 -13.11
CA LYS A 45 11.92 -14.48 -12.78
C LYS A 45 12.21 -14.89 -11.33
N LYS A 46 13.43 -15.43 -11.16
CA LYS A 46 14.07 -15.82 -9.88
C LYS A 46 13.75 -14.85 -8.74
N HIS A 47 13.58 -15.40 -7.54
CA HIS A 47 13.51 -14.71 -6.23
C HIS A 47 14.38 -13.45 -6.22
N SER A 48 13.77 -12.33 -6.58
CA SER A 48 14.43 -11.06 -6.68
C SER A 48 14.03 -10.30 -5.43
N ASN A 49 14.96 -10.10 -4.50
CA ASN A 49 14.76 -9.21 -3.35
C ASN A 49 14.73 -7.73 -3.79
N MET A 50 14.26 -7.45 -5.01
CA MET A 50 14.29 -6.14 -5.67
C MET A 50 12.89 -5.76 -6.08
N ILE A 51 12.57 -4.49 -5.86
CA ILE A 51 11.34 -3.89 -6.37
C ILE A 51 11.31 -4.09 -7.89
N GLU A 52 10.21 -4.64 -8.37
CA GLU A 52 10.00 -4.90 -9.79
C GLU A 52 10.06 -3.58 -10.56
N ASN A 53 10.59 -3.62 -11.78
CA ASN A 53 10.81 -2.40 -12.56
C ASN A 53 9.54 -1.57 -12.76
N ASP A 54 8.40 -2.25 -12.95
CA ASP A 54 7.10 -1.62 -13.19
C ASP A 54 6.55 -0.95 -11.91
N SER A 55 6.98 -1.43 -10.74
CA SER A 55 6.59 -0.90 -9.42
C SER A 55 7.62 0.08 -8.84
N LYS A 56 8.75 0.30 -9.54
CA LYS A 56 9.88 1.10 -9.03
C LYS A 56 9.59 2.60 -8.99
N TYR A 57 8.77 3.07 -9.91
CA TYR A 57 8.47 4.49 -10.07
C TYR A 57 6.98 4.75 -9.91
N PHE A 58 6.65 5.85 -9.24
CA PHE A 58 5.27 6.29 -9.04
C PHE A 58 5.19 7.81 -9.21
N CYS A 59 4.14 8.31 -9.87
CA CYS A 59 3.93 9.75 -9.97
C CYS A 59 3.09 10.26 -8.80
N LEU A 60 3.69 11.13 -7.98
CA LEU A 60 3.04 11.74 -6.83
C LEU A 60 2.02 12.81 -7.23
N SER A 61 2.38 13.63 -8.23
CA SER A 61 1.60 14.77 -8.69
C SER A 61 2.23 15.40 -9.94
N GLY A 62 1.50 16.30 -10.60
CA GLY A 62 2.00 17.08 -11.73
C GLY A 62 1.46 18.51 -11.77
N ASP A 63 2.27 19.40 -12.32
CA ASP A 63 1.91 20.76 -12.75
C ASP A 63 1.80 20.76 -14.29
N ILE A 64 0.58 20.94 -14.80
CA ILE A 64 0.22 20.74 -16.21
C ILE A 64 -0.45 22.04 -16.71
N PRO A 65 0.33 23.11 -16.95
CA PRO A 65 -0.19 24.32 -17.54
C PRO A 65 -0.61 24.08 -19.00
N ILE A 66 -1.70 24.73 -19.42
CA ILE A 66 -2.17 24.66 -20.81
C ILE A 66 -1.05 25.17 -21.73
N GLY A 67 -0.64 24.33 -22.69
CA GLY A 67 0.46 24.62 -23.61
C GLY A 67 1.87 24.33 -23.07
N GLY A 68 2.00 23.86 -21.83
CA GLY A 68 3.28 23.50 -21.21
C GLY A 68 4.07 24.69 -20.66
N PRO A 69 5.26 24.43 -20.06
CA PRO A 69 5.86 23.11 -19.86
C PRO A 69 5.21 22.32 -18.71
N SER A 70 4.97 21.02 -18.90
CA SER A 70 4.51 20.13 -17.82
C SER A 70 5.65 19.70 -16.92
N THR A 71 5.38 19.58 -15.62
CA THR A 71 6.31 19.00 -14.64
C THR A 71 5.62 17.92 -13.82
N TRP A 72 6.20 16.72 -13.80
CA TRP A 72 5.72 15.60 -12.99
C TRP A 72 6.68 15.29 -11.85
N HIS A 73 6.16 14.86 -10.71
CA HIS A 73 6.92 14.60 -9.49
C HIS A 73 6.98 13.09 -9.24
N ILE A 74 8.11 12.49 -9.57
CA ILE A 74 8.27 11.04 -9.61
C ILE A 74 8.96 10.56 -8.34
N VAL A 75 8.33 9.61 -7.66
CA VAL A 75 8.89 8.86 -6.55
C VAL A 75 9.72 7.72 -7.12
N ASP A 76 10.97 7.64 -6.70
CA ASP A 76 11.83 6.48 -6.88
C ASP A 76 11.78 5.64 -5.58
N TRP A 77 11.05 4.52 -5.59
CA TRP A 77 10.91 3.65 -4.41
C TRP A 77 12.20 2.92 -4.03
N ASP A 78 13.10 2.73 -5.00
CA ASP A 78 14.42 2.16 -4.76
C ASP A 78 15.23 3.11 -3.87
N GLN A 79 15.28 4.39 -4.23
CA GLN A 79 16.09 5.38 -3.50
C GLN A 79 15.30 6.20 -2.46
N ARG A 80 13.97 6.01 -2.36
CA ARG A 80 13.04 6.77 -1.50
C ARG A 80 13.19 8.29 -1.64
N ARG A 81 13.26 8.75 -2.89
CA ARG A 81 13.41 10.17 -3.23
C ARG A 81 12.38 10.62 -4.25
N ILE A 82 12.09 11.91 -4.26
CA ILE A 82 11.21 12.53 -5.26
C ILE A 82 12.07 13.35 -6.23
N VAL A 83 11.90 13.13 -7.53
CA VAL A 83 12.56 13.88 -8.59
C VAL A 83 11.51 14.47 -9.51
N SER A 84 11.63 15.76 -9.80
CA SER A 84 10.74 16.43 -10.74
C SER A 84 11.25 16.27 -12.18
N VAL A 85 10.38 15.94 -13.11
CA VAL A 85 10.68 15.81 -14.54
C VAL A 85 9.89 16.86 -15.30
N THR A 86 10.59 17.81 -15.92
CA THR A 86 9.99 18.85 -16.75
C THR A 86 10.15 18.53 -18.23
N MET A 87 9.09 18.76 -18.99
CA MET A 87 9.01 18.59 -20.45
C MET A 87 8.42 19.85 -21.08
N ASP A 88 8.87 20.22 -22.28
CA ASP A 88 8.54 21.52 -22.90
C ASP A 88 7.05 21.68 -23.27
N GLY A 89 6.33 20.57 -23.50
CA GLY A 89 4.92 20.56 -23.87
C GLY A 89 3.98 20.25 -22.71
N GLU A 90 2.69 20.49 -22.95
CA GLU A 90 1.61 19.96 -22.11
C GLU A 90 1.60 18.43 -22.24
N GLN A 91 1.71 17.74 -21.11
CA GLN A 91 1.63 16.28 -20.99
C GLN A 91 0.55 15.95 -19.96
N ASP A 92 -0.53 15.33 -20.43
CA ASP A 92 -1.70 14.99 -19.62
C ASP A 92 -1.56 13.67 -18.86
N ASP A 93 -0.50 12.92 -19.16
CA ASP A 93 -0.21 11.58 -18.64
C ASP A 93 1.23 11.51 -18.11
N ASP A 94 1.42 10.77 -17.02
CA ASP A 94 2.70 10.65 -16.31
C ASP A 94 3.61 9.54 -16.86
N SER A 95 3.08 8.63 -17.68
CA SER A 95 3.83 7.48 -18.21
C SER A 95 5.09 7.92 -18.96
N LEU A 96 4.99 8.98 -19.75
CA LEU A 96 6.13 9.52 -20.50
C LEU A 96 7.21 10.09 -19.58
N ALA A 97 6.79 10.76 -18.48
CA ALA A 97 7.72 11.30 -17.50
C ALA A 97 8.45 10.17 -16.75
N ILE A 98 7.72 9.11 -16.36
CA ILE A 98 8.28 7.89 -15.75
C ILE A 98 9.25 7.21 -16.71
N GLU A 99 8.86 7.05 -17.97
CA GLU A 99 9.71 6.46 -18.99
C GLU A 99 11.02 7.25 -19.13
N HIS A 100 10.95 8.57 -19.30
CA HIS A 100 12.13 9.42 -19.42
C HIS A 100 13.01 9.37 -18.17
N PHE A 101 12.42 9.43 -16.97
CA PHE A 101 13.18 9.32 -15.73
C PHE A 101 13.88 7.98 -15.57
N SER A 102 13.20 6.88 -15.89
CA SER A 102 13.71 5.52 -15.72
C SER A 102 15.03 5.29 -16.48
N ARG A 103 15.19 5.91 -17.66
CA ARG A 103 16.41 5.83 -18.48
C ARG A 103 17.63 6.43 -17.81
N HIS A 104 17.43 7.43 -16.96
CA HIS A 104 18.51 8.22 -16.35
C HIS A 104 18.70 7.95 -14.86
N SER A 105 17.70 7.41 -14.17
CA SER A 105 17.64 7.41 -12.70
C SER A 105 18.87 6.78 -12.01
N SER A 106 19.50 5.80 -12.64
CA SER A 106 20.69 5.10 -12.13
C SER A 106 21.98 5.93 -12.16
N GLN A 107 22.01 6.98 -12.99
CA GLN A 107 23.16 7.85 -13.24
C GLN A 107 23.02 9.23 -12.58
N LEU A 108 21.81 9.59 -12.12
CA LEU A 108 21.56 10.87 -11.48
C LEU A 108 22.23 10.94 -10.11
N SER A 109 22.91 12.07 -9.87
CA SER A 109 23.41 12.40 -8.53
C SER A 109 22.25 12.45 -7.52
N PRO A 110 22.48 12.06 -6.24
CA PRO A 110 21.52 12.26 -5.14
C PRO A 110 21.05 13.71 -4.97
N ASP A 111 21.89 14.69 -5.30
CA ASP A 111 21.59 16.12 -5.10
C ASP A 111 20.69 16.73 -6.18
N ILE A 112 20.30 15.94 -7.20
CA ILE A 112 19.43 16.41 -8.29
C ILE A 112 17.96 16.26 -7.88
N TYR A 113 17.28 17.39 -7.72
CA TYR A 113 15.86 17.45 -7.40
C TYR A 113 14.95 17.56 -8.63
N ARG A 114 15.48 18.07 -9.75
CA ARG A 114 14.73 18.21 -11.00
C ARG A 114 15.60 17.99 -12.22
N ILE A 115 15.01 17.39 -13.24
CA ILE A 115 15.57 17.30 -14.59
C ILE A 115 14.61 17.94 -15.58
N HIS A 116 15.15 18.54 -16.62
CA HIS A 116 14.42 18.97 -17.81
C HIS A 116 14.88 18.11 -18.97
N VAL A 117 13.93 17.47 -19.63
CA VAL A 117 14.19 16.52 -20.72
C VAL A 117 13.58 17.00 -22.03
N SER A 118 14.24 16.65 -23.13
CA SER A 118 13.73 16.86 -24.48
C SER A 118 12.57 15.92 -24.80
N GLN A 119 11.92 16.12 -25.96
CA GLN A 119 10.88 15.22 -26.48
C GLN A 119 11.35 13.77 -26.66
N THR A 120 12.66 13.54 -26.81
CA THR A 120 13.23 12.20 -26.94
C THR A 120 13.63 11.57 -25.60
N GLY A 121 13.51 12.33 -24.51
CA GLY A 121 13.91 11.93 -23.17
C GLY A 121 15.35 12.26 -22.80
N GLU A 122 16.14 12.87 -23.67
CA GLU A 122 17.52 13.31 -23.33
C GLU A 122 17.51 14.47 -22.32
N ILE A 123 18.40 14.43 -21.33
CA ILE A 123 18.53 15.48 -20.32
C ILE A 123 19.09 16.76 -20.95
N ILE A 124 18.30 17.83 -20.90
CA ILE A 124 18.70 19.18 -21.32
C ILE A 124 19.38 19.90 -20.16
N SER A 125 18.81 19.80 -18.95
CA SER A 125 19.36 20.44 -17.76
C SER A 125 18.98 19.72 -16.46
N THR A 126 19.77 19.95 -15.42
CA THR A 126 19.57 19.39 -14.07
C THR A 126 19.59 20.50 -13.03
N TYR A 127 18.79 20.37 -11.98
CA TYR A 127 18.67 21.37 -10.92
C TYR A 127 18.89 20.75 -9.54
N THR A 128 19.78 21.36 -8.77
CA THR A 128 20.19 20.96 -7.41
C THR A 128 19.79 21.98 -6.34
N ASP A 129 19.17 23.10 -6.73
CA ASP A 129 18.68 24.12 -5.82
C ASP A 129 17.49 23.56 -5.01
N SER A 130 17.53 23.73 -3.68
CA SER A 130 16.52 23.24 -2.74
C SER A 130 15.11 23.76 -3.02
N LYS A 131 14.95 24.86 -3.78
CA LYS A 131 13.62 25.31 -4.26
C LYS A 131 12.92 24.29 -5.16
N ASN A 132 13.68 23.38 -5.78
CA ASN A 132 13.16 22.31 -6.62
C ASN A 132 12.90 21.02 -5.82
N ASP A 133 13.34 20.92 -4.57
CA ASP A 133 13.07 19.77 -3.71
C ASP A 133 11.57 19.73 -3.38
N GLN A 134 10.88 18.71 -3.90
CA GLN A 134 9.47 18.46 -3.61
C GLN A 134 9.26 17.53 -2.43
N THR A 135 10.33 17.14 -1.73
CA THR A 135 10.19 16.22 -0.63
C THR A 135 9.49 16.87 0.56
N CYS A 136 8.54 16.14 1.13
CA CYS A 136 7.81 16.54 2.32
C CYS A 136 8.24 15.71 3.55
N CYS A 137 8.20 16.36 4.70
CA CYS A 137 8.31 15.75 6.02
C CYS A 137 6.91 15.38 6.50
N VAL A 138 6.61 14.08 6.58
CA VAL A 138 5.33 13.59 7.08
C VAL A 138 5.22 13.81 8.59
N HIS A 139 4.01 14.11 9.06
CA HIS A 139 3.69 14.11 10.48
C HIS A 139 3.55 12.68 11.00
N TYR A 140 4.56 12.23 11.74
CA TYR A 140 4.57 10.96 12.47
C TYR A 140 4.08 11.15 13.90
N LEU A 141 3.37 10.14 14.41
CA LEU A 141 2.79 10.15 15.75
C LEU A 141 3.80 9.62 16.77
N SER A 142 3.81 10.16 17.98
CA SER A 142 4.55 9.54 19.07
C SER A 142 3.94 8.18 19.45
N PRO A 143 4.72 7.27 20.07
CA PRO A 143 4.22 5.99 20.59
C PRO A 143 3.00 6.15 21.53
N HIS A 144 2.95 7.24 22.29
CA HIS A 144 1.83 7.55 23.18
C HIS A 144 0.57 7.91 22.38
N GLU A 145 0.67 8.79 21.38
CA GLU A 145 -0.44 9.13 20.49
C GLU A 145 -0.90 7.92 19.65
N ALA A 146 0.03 6.99 19.38
CA ALA A 146 -0.26 5.76 18.68
C ALA A 146 -1.08 4.74 19.51
N ILE A 147 -1.23 4.96 20.82
CA ILE A 147 -1.94 4.07 21.75
C ILE A 147 -1.46 2.61 21.58
N ILE A 148 -0.14 2.42 21.63
CA ILE A 148 0.48 1.10 21.50
C ILE A 148 0.12 0.26 22.74
N PRO A 149 -0.50 -0.93 22.59
CA PRO A 149 -0.81 -1.82 23.69
C PRO A 149 0.42 -2.27 24.48
N GLU A 150 0.20 -2.57 25.75
CA GLU A 150 1.24 -3.10 26.63
C GLU A 150 1.82 -4.42 26.08
N GLY A 151 3.14 -4.58 26.18
CA GLY A 151 3.85 -5.77 25.72
C GLY A 151 4.30 -5.71 24.25
N ILE A 152 3.83 -4.75 23.46
CA ILE A 152 4.35 -4.51 22.10
C ILE A 152 5.70 -3.79 22.20
N GLN A 153 6.72 -4.39 21.60
CA GLN A 153 8.08 -3.84 21.61
C GLN A 153 8.27 -2.81 20.52
N THR A 154 9.15 -1.83 20.78
CA THR A 154 9.63 -0.89 19.77
C THR A 154 11.05 -1.25 19.33
N VAL A 155 11.44 -0.74 18.16
CA VAL A 155 12.82 -0.79 17.63
C VAL A 155 13.09 0.50 16.88
N ARG A 156 14.33 1.01 16.92
CA ARG A 156 14.67 2.20 16.14
C ARG A 156 14.94 1.82 14.69
N ARG A 157 14.54 2.70 13.77
CA ARG A 157 14.78 2.51 12.33
C ARG A 157 16.27 2.33 12.00
N ASN A 158 17.15 3.06 12.68
CA ASN A 158 18.60 2.93 12.52
C ASN A 158 19.23 1.72 13.24
N GLU A 159 18.42 0.82 13.82
CA GLU A 159 18.88 -0.47 14.35
C GLU A 159 18.52 -1.65 13.43
N LEU A 160 17.87 -1.36 12.30
CA LEU A 160 17.47 -2.32 11.28
C LEU A 160 18.47 -2.28 10.13
N GLU A 161 19.05 -3.44 9.80
CA GLU A 161 19.84 -3.62 8.60
C GLU A 161 18.93 -3.95 7.42
N GLU A 162 19.08 -3.25 6.30
CA GLU A 162 18.36 -3.56 5.07
C GLU A 162 19.04 -4.74 4.36
N LEU A 163 18.27 -5.81 4.13
CA LEU A 163 18.72 -7.02 3.43
C LEU A 163 18.14 -7.15 2.02
N GLY A 164 17.05 -6.44 1.73
CA GLY A 164 16.35 -6.50 0.46
C GLY A 164 15.12 -5.59 0.44
N ARG A 165 14.60 -5.34 -0.76
CA ARG A 165 13.44 -4.48 -1.02
C ARG A 165 12.35 -5.35 -1.63
N LEU A 166 11.33 -5.66 -0.86
CA LEU A 166 10.28 -6.59 -1.27
C LEU A 166 9.21 -5.89 -2.11
N GLY A 167 9.06 -4.57 -1.97
CA GLY A 167 8.13 -3.77 -2.75
C GLY A 167 8.18 -2.29 -2.33
N PRO A 168 7.32 -1.44 -2.93
CA PRO A 168 7.07 -0.11 -2.42
C PRO A 168 6.74 -0.16 -0.93
N ASP A 169 7.41 0.66 -0.12
CA ASP A 169 7.18 0.75 1.33
C ASP A 169 7.40 -0.54 2.16
N VAL A 170 8.06 -1.57 1.58
CA VAL A 170 8.32 -2.85 2.26
C VAL A 170 9.75 -3.35 2.04
N ASP A 171 10.49 -3.49 3.13
CA ASP A 171 11.85 -4.02 3.14
C ASP A 171 11.95 -5.36 3.87
N LEU A 172 12.89 -6.20 3.43
CA LEU A 172 13.44 -7.28 4.25
C LEU A 172 14.56 -6.71 5.11
N VAL A 173 14.47 -6.90 6.43
CA VAL A 173 15.46 -6.37 7.38
C VAL A 173 16.00 -7.43 8.33
N ALA A 174 17.15 -7.16 8.94
CA ALA A 174 17.69 -7.90 10.07
C ALA A 174 17.81 -7.02 11.31
N TYR A 175 17.51 -7.61 12.47
CA TYR A 175 17.82 -6.99 13.76
C TYR A 175 19.29 -7.17 14.12
N HIS A 176 19.85 -6.15 14.77
CA HIS A 176 21.20 -6.18 15.35
C HIS A 176 22.33 -6.46 14.32
N PRO A 177 22.51 -5.58 13.29
CA PRO A 177 23.40 -5.77 12.15
C PRO A 177 24.83 -6.26 12.47
N CYS A 178 25.37 -5.91 13.63
CA CYS A 178 26.79 -6.12 13.96
C CYS A 178 27.02 -7.19 15.04
N THR A 179 25.98 -7.92 15.44
CA THR A 179 26.08 -8.92 16.50
C THR A 179 26.45 -10.28 15.93
N LYS A 180 27.49 -10.93 16.48
CA LYS A 180 27.90 -12.29 16.08
C LYS A 180 26.78 -13.29 16.43
N GLY A 181 26.18 -13.91 15.41
CA GLY A 181 25.12 -14.91 15.55
C GLY A 181 24.12 -14.88 14.39
N SER A 182 23.05 -15.69 14.44
CA SER A 182 21.95 -15.57 13.48
C SER A 182 21.14 -14.31 13.79
N THR A 183 21.20 -13.30 12.91
CA THR A 183 20.32 -12.13 13.01
C THR A 183 18.90 -12.54 12.64
N LYS A 184 17.94 -12.25 13.53
CA LYS A 184 16.51 -12.48 13.26
C LYS A 184 16.09 -11.57 12.11
N LYS A 185 15.50 -12.14 11.06
CA LYS A 185 14.93 -11.40 9.93
C LYS A 185 13.49 -10.96 10.24
N ALA A 186 13.11 -9.82 9.68
CA ALA A 186 11.76 -9.29 9.73
C ALA A 186 11.41 -8.58 8.41
N VAL A 187 10.12 -8.37 8.18
CA VAL A 187 9.63 -7.53 7.09
C VAL A 187 9.27 -6.18 7.69
N PHE A 188 9.92 -5.10 7.26
CA PHE A 188 9.66 -3.74 7.70
C PHE A 188 8.72 -3.05 6.71
N LYS A 189 7.49 -2.77 7.16
CA LYS A 189 6.51 -1.95 6.45
C LYS A 189 6.57 -0.52 6.99
N TYR A 190 6.67 0.46 6.11
CA TYR A 190 6.80 1.87 6.47
C TYR A 190 5.99 2.78 5.55
N TYR A 191 6.07 4.08 5.76
CA TYR A 191 5.57 5.08 4.82
C TYR A 191 6.44 6.33 4.94
N PHE A 192 6.72 6.98 3.82
CA PHE A 192 7.37 8.30 3.81
C PHE A 192 6.63 9.37 3.01
N LEU A 193 5.50 8.99 2.41
CA LEU A 193 4.56 9.91 1.77
C LEU A 193 3.28 9.93 2.60
N TRP A 194 2.72 11.11 2.81
CA TRP A 194 1.59 11.28 3.74
C TRP A 194 0.32 10.58 3.24
N GLN A 195 0.19 10.38 1.93
CA GLN A 195 -0.93 9.69 1.30
C GLN A 195 -1.06 8.23 1.78
N TYR A 196 0.05 7.55 2.08
CA TYR A 196 0.06 6.15 2.55
C TYR A 196 -0.07 6.03 4.07
N ALA A 197 0.07 7.13 4.80
CA ALA A 197 0.14 7.11 6.25
C ALA A 197 -1.17 6.62 6.91
N GLN A 198 -2.33 6.87 6.29
CA GLN A 198 -3.61 6.36 6.79
C GLN A 198 -3.76 4.85 6.61
N ILE A 199 -3.33 4.30 5.47
CA ILE A 199 -3.36 2.86 5.20
C ILE A 199 -2.40 2.14 6.14
N SER A 200 -1.17 2.63 6.28
CA SER A 200 -0.18 2.06 7.20
C SER A 200 -0.65 2.11 8.66
N TRP A 201 -1.27 3.22 9.08
CA TRP A 201 -1.84 3.35 10.42
C TRP A 201 -2.88 2.27 10.72
N LYS A 202 -3.81 2.03 9.79
CA LYS A 202 -4.87 1.02 9.95
C LYS A 202 -4.30 -0.39 10.03
N GLU A 203 -3.46 -0.74 9.05
CA GLU A 203 -2.85 -2.05 8.99
C GLU A 203 -2.09 -2.35 10.29
N MET A 204 -1.25 -1.41 10.73
CA MET A 204 -0.49 -1.52 11.96
C MET A 204 -1.42 -1.74 13.16
N ASN A 205 -2.45 -0.90 13.30
CA ASN A 205 -3.32 -0.90 14.48
C ASN A 205 -4.24 -2.12 14.56
N LEU A 206 -4.69 -2.65 13.43
CA LEU A 206 -5.42 -3.92 13.38
C LEU A 206 -4.48 -5.06 13.76
N TRP A 207 -3.33 -5.15 13.09
CA TRP A 207 -2.46 -6.32 13.20
C TRP A 207 -1.84 -6.45 14.59
N LEU A 208 -1.44 -5.34 15.20
CA LEU A 208 -0.88 -5.34 16.54
C LEU A 208 -1.92 -5.74 17.62
N ARG A 209 -3.23 -5.67 17.31
CA ARG A 209 -4.34 -6.04 18.21
C ARG A 209 -4.89 -7.43 17.94
N LEU A 210 -4.51 -8.06 16.83
CA LEU A 210 -4.87 -9.44 16.55
C LEU A 210 -4.21 -10.39 17.58
N PRO A 211 -4.98 -11.33 18.15
CA PRO A 211 -4.39 -12.44 18.90
C PRO A 211 -3.39 -13.21 18.05
N ARG A 212 -2.37 -13.79 18.68
CA ARG A 212 -1.44 -14.68 17.96
C ARG A 212 -2.21 -15.88 17.42
N HIS A 213 -2.09 -16.11 16.12
CA HIS A 213 -2.76 -17.20 15.42
C HIS A 213 -1.76 -17.95 14.53
N PRO A 214 -1.76 -19.30 14.50
CA PRO A 214 -0.80 -20.08 13.71
C PRO A 214 -0.90 -19.85 12.20
N ASN A 215 -2.06 -19.39 11.71
CA ASN A 215 -2.30 -19.09 10.28
C ASN A 215 -2.35 -17.59 9.97
N ILE A 216 -1.82 -16.73 10.85
CA ILE A 216 -1.60 -15.30 10.57
C ILE A 216 -0.12 -15.01 10.81
N VAL A 217 0.53 -14.33 9.87
CA VAL A 217 1.93 -13.92 10.07
C VAL A 217 2.04 -13.03 11.33
N PRO A 218 2.95 -13.32 12.28
CA PRO A 218 3.00 -12.55 13.52
C PRO A 218 3.47 -11.11 13.31
N PHE A 219 2.73 -10.15 13.88
CA PHE A 219 3.24 -8.81 14.17
C PHE A 219 4.45 -8.93 15.14
N ASP A 220 5.50 -8.16 14.91
CA ASP A 220 6.74 -8.23 15.71
C ASP A 220 6.95 -6.95 16.53
N ARG A 221 7.21 -5.80 15.90
CA ARG A 221 7.56 -4.55 16.58
C ARG A 221 7.03 -3.32 15.88
N VAL A 222 6.78 -2.27 16.66
CA VAL A 222 6.60 -0.92 16.12
C VAL A 222 7.96 -0.29 15.86
N VAL A 223 8.14 0.31 14.68
CA VAL A 223 9.39 0.97 14.31
C VAL A 223 9.27 2.47 14.58
N VAL A 224 10.26 3.01 15.29
CA VAL A 224 10.33 4.44 15.62
C VAL A 224 11.54 5.11 14.97
N ASP A 225 11.42 6.39 14.63
CA ASP A 225 12.51 7.16 14.04
C ASP A 225 13.61 7.50 15.05
N GLU A 226 14.80 7.77 14.54
CA GLU A 226 16.00 8.05 15.31
C GLU A 226 16.12 9.51 15.83
N ILE A 227 15.24 10.42 15.39
CA ILE A 227 15.28 11.85 15.71
C ILE A 227 14.34 12.20 16.87
N LYS A 228 13.07 11.82 16.76
CA LYS A 228 12.00 12.16 17.72
C LYS A 228 11.39 10.93 18.39
N GLY A 229 11.70 9.73 17.90
CA GLY A 229 11.10 8.49 18.41
C GLY A 229 9.63 8.34 18.03
N CYS A 230 9.18 8.99 16.96
CA CYS A 230 7.84 8.86 16.39
C CYS A 230 7.72 7.56 15.59
N VAL A 231 6.50 7.03 15.52
CA VAL A 231 6.16 5.79 14.81
C VAL A 231 6.20 6.02 13.29
N VAL A 232 7.09 5.30 12.62
CA VAL A 232 7.31 5.39 11.16
C VAL A 232 6.85 4.14 10.41
N GLY A 233 6.46 3.10 11.13
CA GLY A 233 6.05 1.84 10.56
C GLY A 233 6.08 0.72 11.59
N PHE A 234 6.12 -0.51 11.10
CA PHE A 234 6.12 -1.71 11.92
C PHE A 234 6.80 -2.87 11.21
N THR A 235 7.09 -3.92 11.97
CA THR A 235 7.69 -5.14 11.47
C THR A 235 6.78 -6.33 11.70
N SER A 236 6.78 -7.26 10.74
CA SER A 236 6.21 -8.60 10.90
C SER A 236 7.32 -9.65 10.78
N SER A 237 7.02 -10.88 11.22
CA SER A 237 7.97 -11.99 11.10
C SER A 237 8.20 -12.35 9.63
N TYR A 238 9.46 -12.51 9.24
CA TYR A 238 9.79 -12.99 7.90
C TYR A 238 9.54 -14.50 7.78
N VAL A 239 8.68 -14.89 6.83
CA VAL A 239 8.43 -16.29 6.48
C VAL A 239 9.14 -16.61 5.15
N PRO A 240 10.12 -17.53 5.13
CA PRO A 240 10.88 -17.83 3.92
C PRO A 240 10.08 -18.64 2.90
N GLY A 241 10.50 -18.59 1.63
CA GLY A 241 10.00 -19.46 0.57
C GLY A 241 8.96 -18.84 -0.37
N GLY A 242 8.71 -17.53 -0.24
CA GLY A 242 7.80 -16.77 -1.11
C GLY A 242 6.32 -17.07 -0.84
N ASN A 243 5.47 -16.20 -1.37
CA ASN A 243 4.02 -16.39 -1.35
C ASN A 243 3.57 -17.45 -2.38
N LEU A 244 2.29 -17.81 -2.36
CA LEU A 244 1.75 -18.84 -3.26
C LEU A 244 1.61 -18.37 -4.71
N GLU A 245 1.66 -17.06 -4.98
CA GLU A 245 1.69 -16.52 -6.36
C GLU A 245 3.07 -16.68 -7.01
N GLU A 246 4.12 -16.41 -6.23
CA GLU A 246 5.52 -16.51 -6.64
C GLU A 246 6.01 -17.96 -6.69
N ASN A 247 5.70 -18.76 -5.66
CA ASN A 247 6.19 -20.14 -5.55
C ASN A 247 5.18 -21.15 -6.14
N ARG A 248 4.99 -21.07 -7.46
CA ARG A 248 4.05 -21.93 -8.21
C ARG A 248 4.42 -23.41 -8.24
N SER A 249 5.67 -23.74 -7.87
CA SER A 249 6.16 -25.12 -7.82
C SER A 249 5.67 -25.91 -6.60
N ARG A 250 5.19 -25.19 -5.58
CA ARG A 250 4.75 -25.73 -4.29
C ARG A 250 3.44 -26.51 -4.47
N VAL A 251 3.31 -27.61 -3.74
CA VAL A 251 2.07 -28.39 -3.73
C VAL A 251 1.02 -27.61 -2.95
N PHE A 252 -0.06 -27.16 -3.57
CA PHE A 252 -1.17 -26.55 -2.86
C PHE A 252 -1.98 -27.64 -2.16
N ARG A 253 -1.98 -27.66 -0.83
CA ARG A 253 -2.55 -28.76 -0.04
C ARG A 253 -3.98 -28.47 0.39
N LEU A 254 -4.84 -29.49 0.38
CA LEU A 254 -6.23 -29.35 0.83
C LEU A 254 -6.32 -28.87 2.29
N ARG A 255 -5.38 -29.28 3.15
CA ARG A 255 -5.33 -28.80 4.54
C ARG A 255 -5.01 -27.31 4.66
N TRP A 256 -4.29 -26.73 3.69
CA TRP A 256 -4.02 -25.29 3.69
C TRP A 256 -5.28 -24.51 3.35
N LEU A 257 -6.10 -25.01 2.41
CA LEU A 257 -7.42 -24.45 2.20
C LEU A 257 -8.24 -24.51 3.50
N GLN A 258 -8.30 -25.65 4.17
CA GLN A 258 -9.02 -25.79 5.44
C GLN A 258 -8.55 -24.79 6.51
N GLN A 259 -7.23 -24.60 6.66
CA GLN A 259 -6.64 -23.61 7.56
C GLN A 259 -7.05 -22.18 7.19
N LEU A 260 -7.05 -21.84 5.90
CA LEU A 260 -7.49 -20.55 5.41
C LEU A 260 -8.98 -20.32 5.71
N LEU A 261 -9.85 -21.32 5.49
CA LEU A 261 -11.27 -21.23 5.85
C LEU A 261 -11.46 -20.96 7.33
N SER A 262 -10.71 -21.65 8.18
CA SER A 262 -10.79 -21.51 9.64
C SER A 262 -10.38 -20.12 10.11
N VAL A 263 -9.26 -19.58 9.61
CA VAL A 263 -8.80 -18.25 10.03
C VAL A 263 -9.72 -17.14 9.51
N VAL A 264 -10.32 -17.32 8.34
CA VAL A 264 -11.31 -16.37 7.78
C VAL A 264 -12.63 -16.41 8.56
N ASP A 265 -13.07 -17.59 9.00
CA ASP A 265 -14.20 -17.72 9.94
C ASP A 265 -13.91 -17.00 11.25
N GLU A 266 -12.73 -17.18 11.84
CA GLU A 266 -12.36 -16.50 13.08
C GLU A 266 -12.30 -14.97 12.90
N LEU A 267 -11.66 -14.49 11.83
CA LEU A 267 -11.60 -13.06 11.51
C LEU A 267 -12.99 -12.46 11.34
N ASN A 268 -13.84 -13.06 10.49
CA ASN A 268 -15.14 -12.47 10.17
C ASN A 268 -16.15 -12.62 11.31
N LEU A 269 -16.21 -13.80 11.95
CA LEU A 269 -17.29 -14.17 12.87
C LEU A 269 -16.95 -13.90 14.34
N GLU A 270 -15.67 -13.99 14.74
CA GLU A 270 -15.26 -13.69 16.11
C GLU A 270 -14.73 -12.27 16.26
N TYR A 271 -13.85 -11.84 15.35
CA TYR A 271 -13.17 -10.55 15.43
C TYR A 271 -13.90 -9.42 14.70
N GLY A 272 -14.89 -9.73 13.85
CA GLY A 272 -15.64 -8.73 13.10
C GLY A 272 -14.81 -8.00 12.04
N ILE A 273 -13.74 -8.64 11.56
CA ILE A 273 -12.78 -8.13 10.58
C ILE A 273 -12.96 -8.87 9.27
N ALA A 274 -13.03 -8.15 8.16
CA ALA A 274 -12.82 -8.69 6.82
C ALA A 274 -11.42 -8.30 6.32
N HIS A 275 -10.70 -9.24 5.72
CA HIS A 275 -9.38 -8.99 5.13
C HIS A 275 -9.47 -8.18 3.83
N GLN A 276 -10.49 -8.44 3.01
CA GLN A 276 -10.81 -7.77 1.73
C GLN A 276 -9.76 -7.89 0.61
N ASP A 277 -8.59 -8.48 0.86
CA ASP A 277 -7.61 -8.83 -0.18
C ASP A 277 -7.04 -10.24 -0.03
N ILE A 278 -7.89 -11.24 0.17
CA ILE A 278 -7.42 -12.63 0.22
C ILE A 278 -7.02 -13.05 -1.21
N ALA A 279 -5.74 -13.39 -1.38
CA ALA A 279 -5.12 -13.67 -2.68
C ALA A 279 -3.91 -14.59 -2.53
N PRO A 280 -3.47 -15.30 -3.59
CA PRO A 280 -2.25 -16.12 -3.55
C PRO A 280 -1.01 -15.33 -3.12
N ARG A 281 -0.90 -14.06 -3.54
CA ARG A 281 0.17 -13.12 -3.12
C ARG A 281 0.20 -12.82 -1.62
N ASN A 282 -0.95 -12.97 -0.94
CA ASN A 282 -1.14 -12.67 0.48
C ASN A 282 -1.16 -13.96 1.34
N LEU A 283 -0.68 -15.08 0.79
CA LEU A 283 -0.55 -16.36 1.48
C LEU A 283 0.90 -16.85 1.48
N LEU A 284 1.47 -17.03 2.66
CA LEU A 284 2.77 -17.65 2.88
C LEU A 284 2.59 -19.09 3.40
N VAL A 285 3.65 -19.89 3.35
CA VAL A 285 3.68 -21.21 3.99
C VAL A 285 4.86 -21.25 4.93
N ASP A 286 4.58 -21.47 6.21
CA ASP A 286 5.60 -21.82 7.18
C ASP A 286 5.97 -23.30 6.99
N GLU A 287 7.10 -23.53 6.32
CA GLU A 287 7.62 -24.87 6.04
C GLU A 287 7.91 -25.69 7.32
N SER A 288 8.14 -25.03 8.46
CA SER A 288 8.44 -25.73 9.72
C SER A 288 7.21 -26.36 10.36
N THR A 289 6.05 -25.74 10.19
CA THR A 289 4.75 -26.21 10.69
C THR A 289 3.84 -26.72 9.56
N ASP A 290 4.32 -26.64 8.32
CA ASP A 290 3.64 -27.04 7.09
C ASP A 290 2.23 -26.41 7.00
N SER A 291 2.13 -25.13 7.37
CA SER A 291 0.88 -24.39 7.57
C SER A 291 0.83 -23.11 6.72
N VAL A 292 -0.34 -22.81 6.17
CA VAL A 292 -0.56 -21.55 5.45
C VAL A 292 -0.70 -20.40 6.44
N MET A 293 -0.20 -19.22 6.07
CA MET A 293 -0.29 -18.00 6.87
C MET A 293 -0.81 -16.86 6.01
N LEU A 294 -1.86 -16.19 6.49
CA LEU A 294 -2.40 -14.97 5.91
C LEU A 294 -1.61 -13.75 6.41
N PHE A 295 -1.38 -12.79 5.52
CA PHE A 295 -0.73 -11.52 5.83
C PHE A 295 -1.25 -10.41 4.91
N ASP A 296 -0.79 -9.18 5.16
CA ASP A 296 -1.12 -7.96 4.40
C ASP A 296 -2.55 -7.45 4.60
N PHE A 297 -2.79 -6.87 5.78
CA PHE A 297 -4.11 -6.37 6.18
C PHE A 297 -4.35 -4.91 5.77
N ASN A 298 -3.66 -4.41 4.74
CA ASN A 298 -3.76 -3.02 4.29
C ASN A 298 -5.18 -2.61 3.81
N PHE A 299 -5.98 -3.56 3.33
CA PHE A 299 -7.37 -3.37 2.93
C PHE A 299 -8.38 -3.88 3.97
N ALA A 300 -7.92 -4.40 5.11
CA ALA A 300 -8.82 -4.96 6.09
C ALA A 300 -9.76 -3.89 6.66
N ALA A 301 -11.00 -4.27 6.93
CA ALA A 301 -11.99 -3.39 7.53
C ALA A 301 -12.88 -4.11 8.53
N ARG A 302 -13.57 -3.32 9.35
CA ARG A 302 -14.57 -3.81 10.28
C ARG A 302 -15.89 -4.04 9.53
N ILE A 303 -16.44 -5.25 9.60
CA ILE A 303 -17.65 -5.64 8.83
C ILE A 303 -18.88 -4.81 9.24
N ASN A 304 -19.00 -4.45 10.52
CA ASN A 304 -20.20 -3.80 11.08
C ASN A 304 -19.93 -2.38 11.61
N HIS A 305 -18.90 -1.71 11.11
CA HIS A 305 -18.60 -0.34 11.52
C HIS A 305 -19.20 0.65 10.49
N PRO A 306 -20.07 1.58 10.92
CA PRO A 306 -20.59 2.59 10.01
C PRO A 306 -19.42 3.38 9.42
N SER A 307 -19.45 3.59 8.11
CA SER A 307 -18.43 4.37 7.42
C SER A 307 -18.56 5.82 7.87
N SER A 308 -17.69 6.26 8.80
CA SER A 308 -17.60 7.68 9.11
C SER A 308 -16.96 8.40 7.92
N PRO A 309 -17.53 9.51 7.44
CA PRO A 309 -16.92 10.32 6.39
C PRO A 309 -15.50 10.73 6.80
N GLY A 310 -14.50 10.40 5.97
CA GLY A 310 -13.10 10.76 6.19
C GLY A 310 -12.24 9.72 6.92
N GLU A 311 -12.80 8.63 7.43
CA GLU A 311 -11.99 7.56 8.05
C GLU A 311 -11.48 6.55 7.01
N GLY A 312 -12.15 6.43 5.85
CA GLY A 312 -11.78 5.51 4.77
C GLY A 312 -11.86 4.04 5.17
N GLU A 313 -12.63 3.71 6.20
CA GLU A 313 -12.79 2.36 6.79
C GLU A 313 -14.12 1.72 6.36
N SER A 314 -14.55 1.94 5.11
CA SER A 314 -15.75 1.28 4.61
C SER A 314 -15.41 -0.16 4.24
N TYR A 315 -16.00 -1.11 4.96
CA TYR A 315 -16.15 -2.47 4.46
C TYR A 315 -16.88 -2.43 3.11
N LEU A 316 -16.30 -3.09 2.11
CA LEU A 316 -16.85 -3.18 0.76
C LEU A 316 -17.40 -4.58 0.58
N GLU A 317 -18.71 -4.70 0.39
CA GLU A 317 -19.38 -6.00 0.19
C GLU A 317 -18.84 -6.72 -1.06
N ASP A 318 -18.47 -5.95 -2.09
CA ASP A 318 -17.82 -6.45 -3.31
C ASP A 318 -16.42 -7.04 -3.05
N ARG A 319 -15.85 -6.86 -1.86
CA ARG A 319 -14.58 -7.44 -1.44
C ARG A 319 -14.72 -8.44 -0.30
N ASN A 320 -15.91 -9.02 -0.10
CA ASN A 320 -16.11 -9.98 0.98
C ASN A 320 -15.14 -11.18 0.89
N ASP A 321 -14.71 -11.67 2.06
CA ASP A 321 -13.67 -12.70 2.14
C ASP A 321 -14.11 -14.06 1.60
N ILE A 322 -15.41 -14.35 1.55
CA ILE A 322 -15.94 -15.59 0.94
C ILE A 322 -15.59 -15.63 -0.55
N LYS A 323 -15.81 -14.50 -1.23
CA LYS A 323 -15.42 -14.32 -2.62
C LYS A 323 -13.90 -14.42 -2.79
N GLY A 324 -13.14 -13.70 -1.96
CA GLY A 324 -11.67 -13.70 -1.99
C GLY A 324 -11.05 -15.09 -1.83
N VAL A 325 -11.50 -15.89 -0.86
CA VAL A 325 -11.05 -17.28 -0.65
C VAL A 325 -11.36 -18.17 -1.85
N THR A 326 -12.58 -18.07 -2.38
CA THR A 326 -13.03 -18.92 -3.49
C THR A 326 -12.20 -18.65 -4.75
N PHE A 327 -11.98 -17.37 -5.08
CA PHE A 327 -11.12 -16.97 -6.20
C PHE A 327 -9.67 -17.37 -5.97
N THR A 328 -9.14 -17.21 -4.76
CA THR A 328 -7.78 -17.64 -4.43
C THR A 328 -7.56 -19.13 -4.71
N ALA A 329 -8.50 -19.99 -4.31
CA ALA A 329 -8.41 -21.42 -4.59
C ALA A 329 -8.52 -21.73 -6.08
N TYR A 330 -9.43 -21.04 -6.79
CA TYR A 330 -9.55 -21.16 -8.25
C TYR A 330 -8.23 -20.78 -8.94
N GLU A 331 -7.70 -19.59 -8.67
CA GLU A 331 -6.47 -19.04 -9.25
C GLU A 331 -5.26 -19.97 -9.05
N ILE A 332 -5.10 -20.52 -7.84
CA ILE A 332 -3.99 -21.45 -7.57
C ILE A 332 -4.12 -22.71 -8.42
N ILE A 333 -5.34 -23.26 -8.54
CA ILE A 333 -5.62 -24.53 -9.22
C ILE A 333 -5.56 -24.38 -10.74
N THR A 334 -6.14 -23.32 -11.30
CA THR A 334 -6.32 -23.11 -12.74
C THR A 334 -5.25 -22.23 -13.36
N GLN A 335 -4.50 -21.46 -12.56
CA GLN A 335 -3.61 -20.38 -12.99
C GLN A 335 -4.34 -19.28 -13.80
N ASP A 336 -5.67 -19.22 -13.69
CA ASP A 336 -6.49 -18.20 -14.31
C ASP A 336 -6.80 -17.09 -13.30
N ASN A 337 -6.31 -15.89 -13.61
CA ASN A 337 -6.46 -14.67 -12.82
C ASN A 337 -7.37 -13.63 -13.48
N SER A 338 -8.08 -13.98 -14.57
CA SER A 338 -8.91 -13.06 -15.33
C SER A 338 -9.98 -12.39 -14.46
N LEU A 339 -10.44 -13.09 -13.42
CA LEU A 339 -11.43 -12.59 -12.48
C LEU A 339 -10.90 -11.42 -11.64
N ARG A 340 -9.61 -11.42 -11.27
CA ARG A 340 -9.01 -10.29 -10.54
C ARG A 340 -8.70 -9.08 -11.40
N SER A 341 -8.62 -9.25 -12.72
CA SER A 341 -8.45 -8.14 -13.65
C SER A 341 -9.74 -7.34 -13.87
N MET A 342 -10.88 -7.80 -13.35
CA MET A 342 -12.14 -7.08 -13.40
C MET A 342 -12.36 -6.25 -12.12
N PRO A 343 -13.09 -5.12 -12.21
CA PRO A 343 -13.55 -4.37 -11.04
C PRO A 343 -14.26 -5.28 -10.03
N HIS A 344 -14.12 -4.99 -8.73
CA HIS A 344 -14.62 -5.86 -7.67
C HIS A 344 -16.14 -6.07 -7.72
N GLU A 345 -16.87 -5.03 -8.14
CA GLU A 345 -18.32 -5.02 -8.35
C GLU A 345 -18.77 -5.97 -9.49
N ASP A 346 -17.91 -6.20 -10.47
CA ASP A 346 -18.20 -7.08 -11.63
C ASP A 346 -17.78 -8.54 -11.36
N GLN A 347 -17.05 -8.79 -10.28
CA GLN A 347 -16.60 -10.12 -9.92
C GLN A 347 -17.72 -10.96 -9.31
N ASN A 348 -18.15 -12.01 -10.01
CA ASN A 348 -19.20 -12.93 -9.57
C ASN A 348 -18.70 -14.38 -9.46
N LEU A 349 -19.00 -15.04 -8.33
CA LEU A 349 -18.73 -16.46 -8.08
C LEU A 349 -19.42 -17.39 -9.08
N ASP A 350 -20.58 -17.03 -9.62
CA ASP A 350 -21.30 -17.82 -10.62
C ASP A 350 -20.56 -17.90 -11.97
N SER A 351 -19.59 -17.00 -12.19
CA SER A 351 -18.71 -17.01 -13.35
C SER A 351 -17.69 -18.15 -13.29
N LEU A 352 -17.47 -18.72 -12.10
CA LEU A 352 -16.62 -19.91 -11.95
C LEU A 352 -17.36 -21.10 -12.56
N GLY A 353 -16.84 -21.60 -13.68
CA GLY A 353 -17.38 -22.81 -14.31
C GLY A 353 -17.50 -23.96 -13.30
N ARG A 354 -18.49 -24.84 -13.49
CA ARG A 354 -18.72 -25.99 -12.60
C ARG A 354 -17.52 -26.93 -12.54
N GLU A 355 -16.78 -27.04 -13.64
CA GLU A 355 -15.62 -27.91 -13.76
C GLU A 355 -14.36 -27.06 -13.86
N TRP A 356 -13.54 -27.09 -12.80
CA TRP A 356 -12.25 -26.39 -12.77
C TRP A 356 -11.19 -27.24 -13.47
N VAL A 357 -10.59 -26.68 -14.52
CA VAL A 357 -9.50 -27.34 -15.25
C VAL A 357 -8.18 -27.02 -14.53
N LYS A 358 -7.60 -28.03 -13.88
CA LYS A 358 -6.30 -27.89 -13.22
C LYS A 358 -5.22 -27.54 -14.26
N HIS A 359 -4.43 -26.51 -13.99
CA HIS A 359 -3.26 -26.21 -14.81
C HIS A 359 -2.23 -27.35 -14.76
N SER A 360 -1.51 -27.57 -15.87
CA SER A 360 -0.59 -28.71 -16.01
C SER A 360 0.58 -28.68 -15.02
N GLU A 361 1.05 -27.49 -14.67
CA GLU A 361 2.18 -27.27 -13.77
C GLU A 361 1.79 -27.29 -12.28
N VAL A 362 0.49 -27.20 -11.99
CA VAL A 362 0.00 -27.15 -10.61
C VAL A 362 -0.02 -28.53 -9.98
N LYS A 363 0.55 -28.60 -8.77
CA LYS A 363 0.58 -29.81 -7.94
C LYS A 363 -0.42 -29.67 -6.81
N LEU A 364 -1.30 -30.65 -6.68
CA LEU A 364 -2.29 -30.78 -5.61
C LEU A 364 -2.06 -32.10 -4.89
N ASP A 365 -2.35 -32.15 -3.59
CA ASP A 365 -2.30 -33.40 -2.82
C ASP A 365 -3.64 -34.17 -2.86
N HIS A 366 -4.71 -33.53 -3.35
CA HIS A 366 -6.04 -34.11 -3.53
C HIS A 366 -6.59 -33.77 -4.93
N PRO A 367 -7.62 -34.49 -5.43
CA PRO A 367 -8.30 -34.10 -6.68
C PRO A 367 -9.01 -32.75 -6.52
N VAL A 368 -9.14 -32.00 -7.61
CA VAL A 368 -9.80 -30.67 -7.66
C VAL A 368 -11.19 -30.69 -7.01
N ALA A 369 -11.96 -31.77 -7.24
CA ALA A 369 -13.29 -31.95 -6.66
C ALA A 369 -13.31 -31.88 -5.12
N ALA A 370 -12.22 -32.28 -4.44
CA ALA A 370 -12.15 -32.19 -2.98
C ALA A 370 -12.04 -30.73 -2.49
N TYR A 371 -11.32 -29.88 -3.20
CA TYR A 371 -11.23 -28.44 -2.89
C TYR A 371 -12.57 -27.75 -3.16
N GLN A 372 -13.20 -28.06 -4.30
CA GLN A 372 -14.52 -27.52 -4.64
C GLN A 372 -15.59 -27.94 -3.61
N LEU A 373 -15.60 -29.21 -3.20
CA LEU A 373 -16.52 -29.70 -2.17
C LEU A 373 -16.32 -28.97 -0.84
N MET A 374 -15.08 -28.80 -0.39
CA MET A 374 -14.77 -28.08 0.85
C MET A 374 -15.25 -26.62 0.81
N LEU A 375 -15.03 -25.92 -0.31
CA LEU A 375 -15.54 -24.56 -0.51
C LEU A 375 -17.06 -24.50 -0.55
N GLN A 376 -17.70 -25.48 -1.19
CA GLN A 376 -19.16 -25.58 -1.24
C GLN A 376 -19.74 -25.77 0.16
N GLU A 377 -19.27 -26.77 0.92
CA GLU A 377 -19.74 -27.04 2.28
C GLU A 377 -19.54 -25.83 3.21
N TRP A 378 -18.39 -25.15 3.11
CA TRP A 378 -18.13 -23.94 3.90
C TRP A 378 -19.11 -22.81 3.58
N ARG A 379 -19.37 -22.55 2.29
CA ARG A 379 -20.32 -21.51 1.86
C ARG A 379 -21.75 -21.85 2.27
N GLU A 380 -22.17 -23.11 2.12
CA GLU A 380 -23.50 -23.57 2.51
C GLU A 380 -23.70 -23.43 4.03
N ARG A 381 -22.71 -23.77 4.84
CA ARG A 381 -22.75 -23.53 6.29
C ARG A 381 -22.92 -22.04 6.61
N ARG A 382 -22.12 -21.17 6.00
CA ARG A 382 -22.22 -19.71 6.20
C ARG A 382 -23.56 -19.14 5.76
N ALA A 383 -24.15 -19.65 4.68
CA ALA A 383 -25.46 -19.23 4.21
C ALA A 383 -26.59 -19.72 5.14
N ALA A 384 -26.44 -20.89 5.76
CA ALA A 384 -27.40 -21.45 6.71
C ALA A 384 -27.36 -20.77 8.09
N ASP A 385 -26.18 -20.29 8.50
CA ASP A 385 -26.00 -19.47 9.72
C ASP A 385 -26.53 -18.04 9.48
N LEU A 386 -27.86 -17.91 9.40
CA LEU A 386 -28.62 -16.66 9.24
C LEU A 386 -28.50 -15.69 10.43
N ARG A 387 -27.51 -15.81 11.32
CA ARG A 387 -27.35 -14.83 12.39
C ARG A 387 -26.96 -13.50 11.76
N PRO A 388 -27.80 -12.45 11.86
CA PRO A 388 -27.31 -11.12 11.58
C PRO A 388 -26.19 -10.91 12.59
N VAL A 389 -24.96 -10.73 12.10
CA VAL A 389 -23.83 -10.39 12.97
C VAL A 389 -24.09 -8.98 13.48
N ASN A 390 -24.92 -8.84 14.51
CA ASN A 390 -25.04 -7.58 15.23
C ASN A 390 -23.71 -7.33 15.92
N SER A 391 -23.11 -6.16 15.71
CA SER A 391 -21.83 -5.78 16.31
C SER A 391 -21.78 -5.92 17.84
N ARG A 392 -22.94 -5.88 18.51
CA ARG A 392 -23.08 -6.06 19.96
C ARG A 392 -22.98 -7.52 20.44
N ASP A 393 -23.11 -8.49 19.54
CA ASP A 393 -23.10 -9.93 19.87
C ASP A 393 -21.73 -10.60 19.67
N MET A 394 -20.75 -9.90 19.05
CA MET A 394 -19.38 -10.38 18.92
C MET A 394 -18.57 -10.02 20.18
N SER A 395 -18.56 -10.91 21.17
CA SER A 395 -17.84 -10.71 22.44
C SER A 395 -16.32 -10.50 22.29
N ARG A 396 -15.76 -10.83 21.11
CA ARG A 396 -14.33 -10.71 20.79
C ARG A 396 -14.05 -9.73 19.64
N ALA A 397 -15.02 -8.91 19.23
CA ALA A 397 -14.82 -7.97 18.14
C ALA A 397 -13.60 -7.06 18.41
N ILE A 398 -12.73 -6.92 17.42
CA ILE A 398 -11.52 -6.13 17.54
C ILE A 398 -11.79 -4.73 17.00
N ASP A 399 -11.38 -3.74 17.79
CA ASP A 399 -11.51 -2.33 17.47
C ASP A 399 -10.14 -1.64 17.52
N TRP A 400 -10.00 -0.51 16.82
CA TRP A 400 -8.79 0.30 16.82
C TRP A 400 -9.06 1.81 16.70
N PRO A 401 -8.19 2.67 17.23
CA PRO A 401 -8.43 4.11 17.17
C PRO A 401 -8.31 4.65 15.74
N SER A 402 -9.17 5.62 15.42
CA SER A 402 -8.97 6.52 14.27
C SER A 402 -7.62 7.22 14.41
N ARG A 403 -6.98 7.51 13.28
CA ARG A 403 -5.69 8.19 13.29
C ARG A 403 -5.82 9.59 13.90
N PRO A 404 -5.02 9.93 14.93
CA PRO A 404 -4.98 11.28 15.47
C PRO A 404 -4.71 12.32 14.38
N LYS A 405 -5.44 13.43 14.45
CA LYS A 405 -5.24 14.56 13.53
C LYS A 405 -3.93 15.28 13.83
N PRO A 406 -3.22 15.78 12.80
CA PRO A 406 -2.00 16.55 13.00
C PRO A 406 -2.34 17.93 13.56
N PRO A 407 -1.32 18.69 13.99
CA PRO A 407 -1.49 20.10 14.31
C PRO A 407 -2.14 20.88 13.15
N GLN A 408 -2.96 21.88 13.49
CA GLN A 408 -3.55 22.77 12.51
C GLN A 408 -2.53 23.84 12.07
N GLY A 409 -2.49 24.11 10.77
CA GLY A 409 -1.81 25.26 10.18
C GLY A 409 -2.83 26.31 9.71
N THR A 410 -2.39 27.56 9.61
CA THR A 410 -3.18 28.64 9.03
C THR A 410 -2.41 29.29 7.88
N ILE A 411 -3.02 29.36 6.71
CA ILE A 411 -2.53 30.16 5.59
C ILE A 411 -3.45 31.36 5.37
N SER A 412 -2.84 32.49 5.01
CA SER A 412 -3.58 33.70 4.65
C SER A 412 -3.54 33.87 3.14
N LEU A 413 -4.68 33.69 2.48
CA LEU A 413 -4.82 33.88 1.04
C LEU A 413 -5.41 35.26 0.74
N LYS A 414 -4.93 35.91 -0.31
CA LYS A 414 -5.60 37.08 -0.90
C LYS A 414 -6.52 36.61 -2.01
N ASN A 415 -7.79 37.01 -1.97
CA ASN A 415 -8.68 36.83 -3.12
C ASN A 415 -8.31 37.81 -4.25
N ALA A 416 -8.94 37.64 -5.42
CA ALA A 416 -8.73 38.51 -6.58
C ALA A 416 -9.02 40.00 -6.31
N GLN A 417 -9.81 40.30 -5.27
CA GLN A 417 -10.14 41.66 -4.82
C GLN A 417 -9.20 42.18 -3.71
N GLY A 418 -8.15 41.45 -3.36
CA GLY A 418 -7.15 41.83 -2.35
C GLY A 418 -7.58 41.65 -0.90
N GLN A 419 -8.77 41.09 -0.62
CA GLN A 419 -9.21 40.76 0.74
C GLN A 419 -8.48 39.52 1.24
N MET A 420 -8.06 39.58 2.51
CA MET A 420 -7.40 38.46 3.18
C MET A 420 -8.44 37.48 3.73
N SER A 421 -8.34 36.21 3.35
CA SER A 421 -9.05 35.09 3.99
C SER A 421 -8.06 34.17 4.66
N GLN A 422 -8.34 33.77 5.90
CA GLN A 422 -7.57 32.73 6.59
C GLN A 422 -8.20 31.37 6.34
N ILE A 423 -7.39 30.40 5.92
CA ILE A 423 -7.80 29.01 5.80
C ILE A 423 -6.99 28.20 6.81
N THR A 424 -7.71 27.48 7.67
CA THR A 424 -7.12 26.50 8.58
C THR A 424 -7.14 25.14 7.91
N PHE A 425 -6.02 24.43 7.98
CA PHE A 425 -5.87 23.09 7.41
C PHE A 425 -5.08 22.19 8.36
N GLU A 426 -5.25 20.89 8.21
CA GLU A 426 -4.50 19.88 8.97
C GLU A 426 -3.12 19.70 8.33
N LYS A 427 -2.05 19.87 9.13
CA LYS A 427 -0.66 19.85 8.63
C LYS A 427 -0.10 18.42 8.63
N TRP A 428 -0.63 17.59 7.74
CA TRP A 428 -0.23 16.19 7.58
C TRP A 428 1.22 16.01 7.11
N ASP A 429 1.72 16.99 6.39
CA ASP A 429 3.09 17.07 5.92
C ASP A 429 3.55 18.51 5.80
N GLU A 430 4.85 18.70 5.60
CA GLU A 430 5.46 20.00 5.35
C GLU A 430 6.64 19.88 4.40
N ARG A 431 6.82 20.84 3.49
CA ARG A 431 7.99 20.86 2.61
C ARG A 431 9.28 20.83 3.43
N ARG A 432 10.19 19.91 3.08
CA ARG A 432 11.47 19.72 3.76
C ARG A 432 12.26 21.01 3.88
N GLN A 433 12.34 21.77 2.80
CA GLN A 433 13.05 23.06 2.77
C GLN A 433 12.53 24.05 3.81
N ASP A 434 11.24 24.04 4.13
CA ASP A 434 10.65 24.99 5.08
C ASP A 434 10.91 24.55 6.53
N VAL A 435 11.00 23.24 6.78
CA VAL A 435 11.50 22.68 8.03
C VAL A 435 12.97 23.08 8.24
N LEU A 436 13.81 22.89 7.22
CA LEU A 436 15.23 23.22 7.28
C LEU A 436 15.50 24.72 7.46
N LYS A 437 14.72 25.60 6.81
CA LYS A 437 14.84 27.06 6.99
C LYS A 437 14.59 27.53 8.42
N ARG A 438 13.83 26.77 9.22
CA ARG A 438 13.62 27.04 10.65
C ARG A 438 14.74 26.52 11.55
N GLY A 439 15.67 25.75 10.99
CA GLY A 439 16.71 25.05 11.75
C GLY A 439 16.24 23.75 12.41
N ASP A 440 15.05 23.26 12.06
CA ASP A 440 14.53 21.99 12.57
C ASP A 440 15.21 20.80 11.87
N LYS A 441 15.31 19.67 12.58
CA LYS A 441 15.82 18.41 12.03
C LYS A 441 14.78 17.73 11.15
N VAL A 442 15.24 17.12 10.05
CA VAL A 442 14.44 16.37 9.09
C VAL A 442 14.78 14.89 9.17
N LEU A 443 13.75 14.05 9.14
CA LEU A 443 13.91 12.60 8.94
C LEU A 443 14.16 12.32 7.45
N SER A 444 15.36 11.85 7.11
CA SER A 444 15.71 11.47 5.74
C SER A 444 15.28 10.03 5.50
N TRP A 445 14.58 9.80 4.38
CA TRP A 445 14.21 8.47 3.93
C TRP A 445 15.11 7.95 2.82
N GLU A 446 15.82 8.85 2.16
CA GLU A 446 16.70 8.57 1.05
C GLU A 446 17.72 7.49 1.40
N ARG A 447 17.96 6.61 0.43
CA ARG A 447 18.90 5.52 0.55
C ARG A 447 19.63 5.29 -0.77
N LEU A 448 20.71 4.52 -0.67
CA LEU A 448 21.48 4.07 -1.82
C LEU A 448 20.63 3.19 -2.76
N PRO A 449 20.91 3.17 -4.07
CA PRO A 449 20.22 2.28 -5.01
C PRO A 449 20.54 0.81 -4.72
N GLN A 450 19.61 -0.09 -5.05
CA GLN A 450 19.70 -1.48 -4.60
C GLN A 450 20.92 -2.23 -5.14
N ARG A 451 21.38 -1.87 -6.35
CA ARG A 451 22.60 -2.42 -6.95
C ARG A 451 23.83 -2.35 -6.04
N LEU A 452 23.85 -1.44 -5.05
CA LEU A 452 24.95 -1.35 -4.08
C LEU A 452 24.81 -2.38 -2.93
N LEU A 453 23.59 -2.72 -2.51
CA LEU A 453 23.31 -3.85 -1.61
C LEU A 453 23.74 -5.16 -2.25
N ASP A 454 23.41 -5.36 -3.52
CA ASP A 454 23.76 -6.57 -4.28
C ASP A 454 25.29 -6.74 -4.39
N ASN A 455 26.04 -5.64 -4.36
CA ASN A 455 27.51 -5.62 -4.35
C ASN A 455 28.11 -5.80 -2.94
N GLY A 456 27.29 -6.13 -1.93
CA GLY A 456 27.73 -6.38 -0.56
C GLY A 456 27.84 -5.14 0.32
N THR A 457 27.36 -3.97 -0.14
CA THR A 457 27.27 -2.78 0.73
C THR A 457 26.21 -3.04 1.77
N ARG A 458 26.56 -2.88 3.04
CA ARG A 458 25.62 -3.03 4.16
C ARG A 458 25.09 -1.66 4.55
N VAL A 459 23.77 -1.55 4.67
CA VAL A 459 23.11 -0.28 5.01
C VAL A 459 22.04 -0.50 6.08
N LEU A 460 21.85 0.50 6.91
CA LEU A 460 20.73 0.57 7.83
C LEU A 460 19.48 1.07 7.09
N SER A 461 18.29 0.80 7.63
CA SER A 461 17.03 1.34 7.08
C SER A 461 16.95 2.88 7.14
N SER A 462 17.88 3.54 7.84
CA SER A 462 18.09 4.99 7.82
C SER A 462 18.86 5.49 6.59
N GLY A 463 19.41 4.59 5.77
CA GLY A 463 20.28 4.90 4.63
C GLY A 463 21.77 4.97 4.96
N GLU A 464 22.14 4.84 6.24
CA GLU A 464 23.55 4.88 6.69
C GLU A 464 24.30 3.60 6.31
N VAL A 465 25.49 3.76 5.71
CA VAL A 465 26.39 2.64 5.39
C VAL A 465 27.13 2.19 6.65
N ILE A 466 27.17 0.89 6.89
CA ILE A 466 27.85 0.29 8.06
C ILE A 466 29.01 -0.60 7.64
N ASN A 467 30.07 -0.58 8.45
CA ASN A 467 31.24 -1.45 8.31
C ASN A 467 31.36 -2.28 9.59
N CYS A 468 30.93 -3.54 9.55
CA CYS A 468 30.94 -4.43 10.70
C CYS A 468 31.42 -5.83 10.38
#